data_AF-A0A7W8MCI4-F1
#
_entry.id   AF-A0A7W8MCI4-F1
#
_cell.length_a   1.000
_cell.length_b   1.000
_cell.length_c   1.000
_cell.angle_alpha   90.00
_cell.angle_beta   90.00
_cell.angle_gamma   90.00
#
_symmetry.space_group_name_H-M   'P 1'
#
loop_
_entity.id
_entity.type
_entity.pdbx_description
1 polymer ?
#
loop_
_entity_poly.entity_id
_entity_poly.type
_entity_poly.pdbx_seq_one_letter_code
_entity_poly.pdbx_strand_id
1 'polypeptide(L)'
;MTRIVLPNGDRFVPQEWHDTTISTIPRHNDALATCRSCGAVRLVPEKLVRTPTNNMLRISELALRLRCSTCGAKNADLQFGYLAGDPPPL
;
A
#
# COMPACT_ATOMS: atom_id res chain seq x y z
N MET A 1 14.46 8.96 -4.83
CA MET A 1 13.43 8.30 -4.02
C MET A 1 12.17 9.15 -4.03
N THR A 2 11.12 8.70 -4.72
CA THR A 2 9.83 9.39 -4.80
C THR A 2 9.17 9.33 -3.43
N ARG A 3 8.95 10.49 -2.78
CA ARG A 3 8.25 10.58 -1.49
C ARG A 3 6.80 10.91 -1.75
N ILE A 4 5.87 10.14 -1.19
CA ILE A 4 4.44 10.43 -1.29
C ILE A 4 4.04 11.20 -0.03
N VAL A 5 3.53 12.42 -0.20
CA VAL A 5 3.00 13.21 0.93
C VAL A 5 1.54 12.84 1.13
N LEU A 6 1.23 12.35 2.32
CA LEU A 6 -0.12 11.98 2.72
C LEU A 6 -0.93 13.23 3.07
N PRO A 7 -2.28 13.17 3.03
CA PRO A 7 -3.13 14.32 3.38
C PRO A 7 -2.93 14.85 4.80
N ASN A 8 -2.41 14.02 5.72
CA ASN A 8 -2.10 14.41 7.09
C ASN A 8 -0.69 15.04 7.26
N GLY A 9 0.07 15.19 6.17
CA GLY A 9 1.43 15.75 6.19
C GLY A 9 2.55 14.71 6.35
N ASP A 10 2.21 13.46 6.67
CA ASP A 10 3.18 12.38 6.77
C ASP A 10 3.80 12.07 5.40
N ARG A 11 5.04 11.58 5.41
CA ARG A 11 5.77 11.23 4.19
C ARG A 11 5.91 9.72 4.11
N PHE A 12 5.43 9.11 3.05
CA PHE A 12 5.63 7.70 2.79
C PHE A 12 6.83 7.50 1.84
N VAL A 13 7.70 6.57 2.20
CA VAL A 13 8.86 6.14 1.40
C VAL A 13 8.57 4.75 0.83
N PRO A 14 8.14 4.64 -0.43
CA PRO A 14 7.91 3.35 -1.07
C PRO A 14 9.23 2.60 -1.25
N GLN A 15 9.18 1.28 -1.06
CA GLN A 15 10.24 0.36 -1.41
C GLN A 15 9.86 -0.42 -2.68
N GLU A 16 10.88 -0.82 -3.44
CA GLU A 16 10.67 -1.54 -4.69
C GLU A 16 10.56 -3.05 -4.45
N TRP A 17 9.34 -3.56 -4.54
CA TRP A 17 9.02 -4.98 -4.31
C TRP A 17 8.77 -5.79 -5.60
N HIS A 18 8.93 -5.17 -6.77
CA HIS A 18 8.85 -5.84 -8.09
C HIS A 18 7.61 -6.74 -8.30
N ASP A 19 6.44 -6.29 -7.82
CA ASP A 19 5.20 -7.05 -7.89
C ASP A 19 5.29 -8.48 -7.28
N THR A 20 6.02 -8.60 -6.18
CA THR A 20 6.10 -9.84 -5.40
C THR A 20 4.75 -10.20 -4.75
N THR A 21 4.70 -11.37 -4.12
CA THR A 21 3.54 -11.85 -3.37
C THR A 21 3.43 -11.14 -2.02
N ILE A 22 2.22 -10.83 -1.53
CA ILE A 22 2.00 -10.12 -0.26
C ILE A 22 2.71 -10.78 0.94
N SER A 23 2.82 -12.11 0.95
CA SER A 23 3.48 -12.86 2.02
C SER A 23 4.99 -12.63 2.13
N THR A 24 5.68 -12.19 1.08
CA THR A 24 7.13 -11.97 1.09
C THR A 24 7.49 -10.60 1.67
N ILE A 25 6.53 -9.67 1.68
CA ILE A 25 6.73 -8.31 2.16
C ILE A 25 6.73 -8.33 3.70
N PRO A 26 7.77 -7.84 4.38
CA PRO A 26 7.85 -7.83 5.84
C PRO A 26 6.67 -7.09 6.49
N ARG A 27 6.19 -7.59 7.62
CA ARG A 27 4.99 -7.05 8.29
C ARG A 27 5.13 -5.61 8.76
N HIS A 28 6.34 -5.16 9.07
CA HIS A 28 6.61 -3.78 9.46
C HIS A 28 6.51 -2.78 8.28
N ASN A 29 6.35 -3.26 7.04
CA ASN A 29 6.08 -2.37 5.92
C ASN A 29 4.59 -2.02 5.89
N ASP A 30 4.34 -0.72 5.88
CA ASP A 30 3.03 -0.13 5.65
C ASP A 30 2.62 -0.29 4.18
N ALA A 31 1.31 -0.47 3.97
CA ALA A 31 0.71 -0.51 2.65
C ALA A 31 0.05 0.83 2.33
N LEU A 32 0.35 1.39 1.16
CA LEU A 32 -0.25 2.62 0.68
C LEU A 32 -0.99 2.38 -0.63
N ALA A 33 -2.27 2.76 -0.67
CA ALA A 33 -3.08 2.69 -1.88
C ALA A 33 -3.36 4.09 -2.45
N THR A 34 -3.22 4.22 -3.76
CA THR A 34 -3.64 5.39 -4.52
C THR A 34 -4.74 5.00 -5.50
N CYS A 35 -5.93 5.56 -5.36
CA CYS A 35 -7.04 5.26 -6.26
C CYS A 35 -6.77 5.88 -7.65
N ARG A 36 -6.78 5.05 -8.70
CA ARG A 36 -6.57 5.53 -10.07
C ARG A 36 -7.71 6.39 -10.62
N SER A 37 -8.92 6.26 -10.06
CA SER A 37 -10.09 7.00 -10.54
C SER A 37 -10.23 8.40 -9.93
N CYS A 38 -9.96 8.57 -8.64
CA CYS A 38 -10.15 9.86 -7.95
C CYS A 38 -8.86 10.44 -7.34
N GLY A 39 -7.74 9.73 -7.44
CA GLY A 39 -6.45 10.17 -6.89
C GLY A 39 -6.35 10.10 -5.37
N ALA A 40 -7.37 9.59 -4.66
CA ALA A 40 -7.31 9.49 -3.21
C ALA A 40 -6.18 8.56 -2.76
N VAL A 41 -5.32 9.07 -1.87
CA VAL A 41 -4.17 8.37 -1.29
C VAL A 41 -4.45 8.03 0.16
N ARG A 42 -4.33 6.75 0.56
CA ARG A 42 -4.57 6.30 1.93
C ARG A 42 -3.70 5.12 2.31
N LEU A 43 -3.30 5.08 3.59
CA LEU A 43 -2.75 3.87 4.19
C LEU A 43 -3.83 2.79 4.25
N VAL A 44 -3.45 1.58 3.86
CA VAL A 44 -4.33 0.41 3.90
C VAL A 44 -4.04 -0.34 5.19
N PRO A 45 -5.04 -0.55 6.06
CA PRO A 45 -4.87 -1.33 7.29
C PRO A 45 -4.31 -2.73 7.00
N GLU A 46 -3.34 -3.19 7.79
CA GLU A 46 -2.71 -4.51 7.64
C GLU A 46 -3.76 -5.62 7.55
N LYS A 47 -4.82 -5.56 8.37
CA LYS A 47 -5.93 -6.54 8.39
C LYS A 47 -6.68 -6.69 7.05
N LEU A 48 -6.61 -5.70 6.15
CA LEU A 48 -7.22 -5.79 4.82
C LEU A 48 -6.24 -6.34 3.78
N VAL A 49 -4.94 -6.19 4.02
CA VAL A 49 -3.88 -6.62 3.11
C VAL A 49 -3.46 -8.05 3.42
N ARG A 50 -3.21 -8.37 4.68
CA ARG A 50 -2.63 -9.64 5.14
C ARG A 50 -3.69 -10.58 5.68
N THR A 51 -4.59 -10.99 4.79
CA THR A 51 -5.55 -12.07 5.06
C THR A 51 -5.01 -13.39 4.51
N PRO A 52 -5.46 -14.56 5.01
CA PRO A 52 -5.05 -15.85 4.45
C PRO A 52 -5.23 -15.93 2.93
N THR A 53 -6.30 -15.32 2.41
CA THR A 53 -6.62 -15.28 0.99
C THR A 53 -5.73 -14.31 0.20
N ASN A 54 -5.38 -13.16 0.79
CA ASN A 54 -4.59 -12.13 0.10
C ASN A 54 -3.08 -12.42 0.17
N ASN A 55 -2.62 -13.20 1.16
CA ASN A 55 -1.21 -13.54 1.31
C ASN A 55 -0.62 -14.29 0.12
N MET A 56 -1.45 -14.93 -0.73
CA MET A 56 -1.01 -15.62 -1.95
C MET A 56 -1.07 -14.73 -3.20
N LEU A 57 -1.66 -13.53 -3.10
CA LEU A 57 -1.79 -12.62 -4.23
C LEU A 57 -0.50 -11.83 -4.45
N ARG A 58 -0.26 -11.43 -5.69
CA ARG A 58 0.73 -10.40 -6.02
C ARG A 58 0.21 -9.02 -5.63
N ILE A 59 1.11 -8.06 -5.46
CA ILE A 59 0.77 -6.67 -5.13
C ILE A 59 -0.27 -6.11 -6.12
N SER A 60 -0.03 -6.30 -7.42
CA SER A 60 -0.89 -5.82 -8.51
C SER A 60 -2.28 -6.45 -8.47
N GLU A 61 -2.38 -7.74 -8.17
CA GLU A 61 -3.66 -8.46 -8.05
C GLU A 61 -4.50 -7.93 -6.88
N LEU A 62 -3.87 -7.68 -5.73
CA LEU A 62 -4.56 -7.06 -4.60
C LEU A 62 -4.99 -5.62 -4.93
N ALA A 63 -4.13 -4.86 -5.62
CA ALA A 63 -4.39 -3.48 -6.00
C ALA A 63 -5.66 -3.33 -6.88
N LEU A 64 -5.89 -4.28 -7.78
CA LEU A 64 -7.10 -4.35 -8.61
C LEU A 64 -8.38 -4.61 -7.79
N ARG A 65 -8.26 -5.33 -6.67
CA ARG A 65 -9.38 -5.72 -5.81
C ARG A 65 -9.76 -4.65 -4.78
N LEU A 66 -8.83 -3.75 -4.44
CA LEU A 66 -9.07 -2.68 -3.48
C LEU A 66 -10.18 -1.74 -3.96
N ARG A 67 -11.13 -1.46 -3.08
CA ARG A 67 -12.22 -0.50 -3.31
C ARG A 67 -11.91 0.81 -2.62
N CYS A 68 -11.94 1.91 -3.37
CA CYS A 68 -11.76 3.24 -2.82
C CYS A 68 -12.95 3.60 -1.92
N SER A 69 -12.66 3.98 -0.67
CA SER A 69 -13.68 4.45 0.27
C SER A 69 -14.16 5.89 0.02
N THR A 70 -13.52 6.63 -0.89
CA THR A 70 -13.96 7.98 -1.29
C THR A 70 -14.92 7.95 -2.47
N CYS A 71 -14.56 7.28 -3.59
CA CYS A 71 -15.38 7.28 -4.81
C CYS A 71 -16.04 5.93 -5.11
N GLY A 72 -15.74 4.87 -4.35
CA GLY A 72 -16.33 3.54 -4.54
C GLY A 72 -15.75 2.72 -5.69
N ALA A 73 -14.88 3.29 -6.54
CA ALA A 73 -14.24 2.59 -7.65
C ALA A 73 -13.26 1.50 -7.15
N LYS A 74 -13.09 0.46 -7.96
CA LYS A 74 -11.99 -0.50 -7.83
C LYS A 74 -10.80 -0.04 -8.69
N ASN A 75 -9.66 -0.73 -8.58
CA ASN A 75 -8.42 -0.41 -9.29
C ASN A 75 -7.63 0.74 -8.63
N ALA A 76 -6.72 0.37 -7.74
CA ALA A 76 -5.75 1.26 -7.12
C ALA A 76 -4.32 0.88 -7.55
N ASP A 77 -3.38 1.79 -7.36
CA ASP A 77 -1.97 1.47 -7.22
C ASP A 77 -1.70 1.12 -5.76
N LEU A 78 -0.99 0.02 -5.51
CA LEU A 78 -0.63 -0.42 -4.17
C LEU A 78 0.90 -0.46 -4.05
N GLN A 79 1.41 0.18 -3.02
CA GLN A 79 2.84 0.25 -2.72
C GLN A 79 3.07 -0.16 -1.27
N PHE A 80 4.28 -0.66 -0.99
CA PHE A 80 4.70 -1.05 0.35
C PHE A 80 5.98 -0.31 0.72
N GLY A 81 6.11 0.10 1.97
CA GLY A 81 7.19 0.94 2.42
C GLY A 81 7.03 1.33 3.88
N TYR A 82 7.54 2.51 4.25
CA TYR A 82 7.49 3.00 5.62
C TYR A 82 7.20 4.50 5.66
N LEU A 83 6.67 4.97 6.79
CA LEU A 83 6.53 6.40 7.06
C LEU A 83 7.89 7.01 7.44
N ALA A 84 8.26 8.13 6.82
CA ALA A 84 9.50 8.85 7.10
C ALA A 84 9.39 9.47 8.50
N GLY A 85 10.13 8.90 9.44
CA GLY A 85 10.02 9.22 10.86
C GLY A 85 10.05 7.96 11.71
N ASP A 86 9.56 6.83 11.17
CA ASP A 86 9.90 5.53 11.69
C ASP A 86 11.36 5.21 11.33
N PRO A 87 12.21 4.83 12.30
CA PRO A 87 13.55 4.40 12.00
C PRO A 87 13.48 3.21 11.03
N PRO A 88 14.28 3.21 9.93
CA PRO A 88 14.35 2.03 9.08
C PRO A 88 14.77 0.84 9.96
N PRO A 89 14.09 -0.32 9.87
CA PRO A 89 14.50 -1.48 10.63
C PRO A 89 15.94 -1.83 10.27
N LEU A 90 16.78 -1.93 11.31
CA LEU A 90 18.20 -2.31 11.25
C LEU A 90 18.38 -3.70 10.65
#